data_AF-A0A699RVX9-F1
#
_entry.id   AF-A0A699RVX9-F1
#
_cell.length_a   1.000
_cell.length_b   1.000
_cell.length_c   1.000
_cell.angle_alpha   90.00
_cell.angle_beta   90.00
_cell.angle_gamma   90.00
#
_symmetry.space_group_name_H-M   'P 1'
#
loop_
_entity.id
_entity.type
_entity.pdbx_description
1 polymer ?
#
loop_
_entity_poly.entity_id
_entity_poly.type
_entity_poly.pdbx_seq_one_letter_code
_entity_poly.pdbx_strand_id
1 'polypeptide(L)'
;MPPFELQDAALTWWNSQIRTLGPEAYAMTWEVLKKKMTDKYCPQRELKKLVIELWNLKVKGNDVLTYTNRFQELTLICTKFVANENKKIDKYCWE
;
A
#
# COMPACT_ATOMS: atom_id res chain seq x y z
N MET A 1 8.74 6.42 6.73
CA MET A 1 9.49 7.23 5.75
C MET A 1 8.87 8.61 5.70
N PRO A 2 9.65 9.69 5.90
CA PRO A 2 9.15 11.04 5.83
C PRO A 2 8.66 11.41 4.41
N PRO A 3 7.74 12.37 4.27
CA PRO A 3 7.10 12.69 2.98
C PRO A 3 8.06 13.18 1.89
N PHE A 4 9.14 13.89 2.25
CA PHE A 4 10.09 14.45 1.29
C PHE A 4 11.00 13.38 0.67
N GLU A 5 11.45 12.40 1.45
CA GLU A 5 12.25 11.28 0.92
C GLU A 5 11.46 10.39 -0.04
N LEU A 6 10.13 10.31 0.15
CA LEU A 6 9.25 9.56 -0.75
C LEU A 6 9.15 10.21 -2.13
N GLN A 7 9.20 11.55 -2.22
CA GLN A 7 9.20 12.26 -3.50
C GLN A 7 10.49 12.00 -4.27
N ASP A 8 11.66 12.10 -3.63
CA ASP A 8 12.95 11.86 -4.28
C ASP A 8 13.10 10.40 -4.74
N ALA A 9 12.64 9.45 -3.91
CA ALA A 9 12.64 8.03 -4.25
C ALA A 9 11.67 7.73 -5.42
N ALA A 10 10.49 8.36 -5.44
CA ALA A 10 9.50 8.21 -6.51
C ALA A 10 10.02 8.77 -7.84
N LEU A 11 10.64 9.94 -7.81
CA LEU A 11 11.22 10.59 -8.99
C LEU A 11 12.37 9.75 -9.57
N THR A 12 13.26 9.27 -8.70
CA THR A 12 14.37 8.39 -9.10
C THR A 12 13.86 7.10 -9.75
N TRP A 13 12.81 6.51 -9.18
CA TRP A 13 12.20 5.31 -9.75
C TRP A 13 11.52 5.58 -11.09
N TRP A 14 10.79 6.68 -11.22
CA TRP A 14 10.12 7.04 -12.46
C TRP A 14 11.11 7.26 -13.61
N ASN A 15 12.22 7.96 -13.34
CA ASN A 15 13.31 8.14 -14.29
C ASN A 15 13.92 6.79 -14.74
N SER A 16 14.02 5.83 -13.82
CA SER A 16 14.44 4.46 -14.15
C SER A 16 13.40 3.72 -15.02
N GLN A 17 12.11 3.89 -14.77
CA GLN A 17 11.05 3.30 -15.62
C GLN A 17 11.06 3.89 -17.03
N ILE A 18 11.21 5.22 -17.18
CA ILE A 18 11.35 5.86 -18.48
C ILE A 18 12.56 5.31 -19.24
N ARG A 19 13.71 5.13 -18.57
CA ARG A 19 14.90 4.56 -19.20
C ARG A 19 14.73 3.11 -19.64
N THR A 20 13.88 2.36 -18.95
CA THR A 20 13.65 0.93 -19.23
C THR A 20 12.61 0.72 -20.32
N LEU A 21 11.52 1.50 -20.30
CA LEU A 21 10.38 1.36 -21.20
C LEU A 21 10.50 2.26 -22.45
N GLY A 22 11.37 3.27 -22.42
CA GLY A 22 11.61 4.15 -23.56
C GLY A 22 10.32 4.85 -24.04
N PRO A 23 10.03 4.86 -25.36
CA PRO A 23 8.81 5.47 -25.90
C PRO A 23 7.51 4.92 -25.31
N GLU A 24 7.50 3.65 -24.91
CA GLU A 24 6.32 3.00 -24.31
C GLU A 24 5.99 3.54 -22.92
N ALA A 25 6.96 4.16 -22.24
CA ALA A 25 6.72 4.85 -20.97
C ALA A 25 5.71 6.00 -21.13
N TYR A 26 5.76 6.69 -22.27
CA TYR A 26 4.87 7.82 -22.59
C TYR A 26 3.50 7.36 -23.10
N ALA A 27 3.41 6.13 -23.62
CA ALA A 27 2.14 5.49 -23.98
C ALA A 27 1.42 4.85 -22.79
N MET A 28 2.07 4.80 -21.61
CA MET A 28 1.51 4.20 -20.41
C MET A 28 0.35 5.03 -19.88
N THR A 29 -0.80 4.38 -19.65
CA THR A 29 -1.94 5.06 -19.05
C THR A 29 -1.66 5.42 -17.59
N TRP A 30 -2.30 6.50 -17.13
CA TRP A 30 -2.21 6.96 -15.74
C TRP A 30 -2.60 5.88 -14.73
N GLU A 31 -3.51 4.97 -15.09
CA GLU A 31 -3.91 3.84 -14.27
C GLU A 31 -2.79 2.82 -14.06
N VAL A 32 -2.08 2.47 -15.14
CA VAL A 32 -0.94 1.54 -15.09
C VAL A 32 0.20 2.13 -14.26
N LEU A 33 0.46 3.44 -14.41
CA LEU A 33 1.43 4.15 -13.58
C LEU A 33 1.06 4.12 -12.09
N LYS A 34 -0.20 4.46 -11.76
CA LYS A 34 -0.71 4.38 -10.38
C LYS A 34 -0.60 2.98 -9.79
N LYS A 35 -0.88 1.93 -10.58
CA LYS A 35 -0.73 0.54 -10.15
C LYS A 35 0.73 0.20 -9.85
N LYS A 36 1.66 0.49 -10.76
CA LYS A 36 3.10 0.24 -10.53
C LYS A 36 3.66 0.98 -9.32
N MET A 37 3.25 2.23 -9.10
CA MET A 37 3.60 3.00 -7.90
C MET A 37 3.01 2.38 -6.63
N THR A 38 1.75 1.95 -6.68
CA THR A 38 1.12 1.26 -5.55
C THR A 38 1.82 -0.06 -5.25
N ASP A 39 2.14 -0.88 -6.25
CA ASP A 39 2.84 -2.16 -6.04
C ASP A 39 4.24 -1.98 -5.47
N LYS A 40 4.97 -0.94 -5.93
CA LYS A 40 6.33 -0.65 -5.44
C LYS A 40 6.35 -0.14 -4.00
N TYR A 41 5.46 0.80 -3.66
CA TYR A 41 5.50 1.51 -2.38
C TYR A 41 4.48 0.99 -1.36
N CYS A 42 3.50 0.21 -1.80
CA CYS A 42 2.48 -0.41 -0.96
C CYS A 42 2.47 -1.94 -1.21
N PRO A 43 3.37 -2.69 -0.54
CA PRO A 43 3.51 -4.12 -0.80
C PRO A 43 2.24 -4.86 -0.34
N GLN A 44 1.34 -5.12 -1.30
CA GLN A 44 0.12 -5.90 -1.07
C GLN A 44 0.42 -7.27 -0.44
N ARG A 45 1.60 -7.84 -0.71
CA ARG A 45 2.08 -9.09 -0.10
C ARG A 45 2.20 -8.98 1.42
N GLU A 46 2.80 -7.90 1.92
CA GLU A 46 2.95 -7.69 3.36
C GLU A 46 1.58 -7.44 4.01
N LEU A 47 0.69 -6.72 3.32
CA LEU A 47 -0.68 -6.54 3.79
C LEU A 47 -1.44 -7.87 3.89
N LYS A 48 -1.32 -8.75 2.88
CA LYS A 48 -1.93 -10.09 2.91
C LYS A 48 -1.41 -10.92 4.09
N LYS A 49 -0.12 -10.82 4.42
CA LYS A 49 0.44 -11.46 5.63
C LYS A 49 -0.19 -10.89 6.90
N LEU A 50 -0.33 -9.57 7.00
CA LEU A 50 -0.94 -8.92 8.18
C LEU A 50 -2.43 -9.27 8.33
N VAL A 51 -3.17 -9.41 7.23
CA VAL A 51 -4.56 -9.89 7.25
C VAL A 51 -4.61 -11.34 7.73
N ILE A 52 -3.74 -12.21 7.24
CA ILE A 52 -3.64 -13.61 7.70
C ILE A 52 -3.25 -13.66 9.19
N GLU A 53 -2.34 -12.79 9.65
CA GLU A 53 -1.97 -12.68 11.06
C GLU A 53 -3.17 -12.25 11.91
N LEU A 54 -3.93 -11.25 11.46
CA LEU A 54 -5.15 -10.79 12.13
C LEU A 54 -6.19 -11.92 12.24
N TRP A 55 -6.41 -12.68 11.16
CA TRP A 55 -7.33 -13.83 11.15
C TRP A 55 -6.89 -14.97 12.07
N ASN A 56 -5.59 -15.18 12.24
CA ASN A 56 -5.02 -16.22 13.09
C ASN A 56 -4.69 -15.73 14.51
N LEU A 57 -4.94 -14.45 14.82
CA LEU A 57 -4.65 -13.86 16.11
C LEU A 57 -5.54 -14.53 17.17
N LYS A 58 -4.92 -15.21 18.13
CA LYS A 58 -5.60 -15.83 19.28
C LYS A 58 -5.00 -15.31 20.57
N VAL A 59 -5.86 -15.01 21.54
CA VAL A 59 -5.41 -14.66 22.90
C VAL A 59 -4.71 -15.88 23.49
N LYS A 60 -3.43 -15.75 23.84
CA LYS A 60 -2.68 -16.78 24.57
C LYS A 60 -2.43 -16.29 25.99
N GLY A 61 -3.02 -16.96 26.98
CA GLY A 61 -2.80 -16.68 28.41
C GLY A 61 -3.45 -15.38 28.90
N ASN A 62 -2.85 -14.79 29.94
CA ASN A 62 -3.38 -13.60 30.63
C ASN A 62 -2.96 -12.26 29.99
N ASP A 63 -2.27 -12.29 28.85
CA ASP A 63 -1.72 -11.09 28.20
C ASP A 63 -2.71 -10.44 27.23
N VAL A 64 -3.87 -10.07 27.78
CA VAL A 64 -4.97 -9.44 27.05
C VAL A 64 -4.55 -8.07 26.50
N LEU A 65 -3.65 -7.36 27.20
CA LEU A 65 -3.20 -6.03 26.82
C LEU A 65 -2.36 -6.07 25.54
N THR A 66 -1.38 -6.97 25.45
CA THR A 66 -0.55 -7.13 24.25
C THR A 66 -1.39 -7.59 23.05
N TYR A 67 -2.33 -8.51 23.27
CA TYR A 67 -3.28 -8.92 22.23
C TYR A 67 -4.11 -7.74 21.73
N THR A 68 -4.66 -6.93 22.63
CA THR A 68 -5.52 -5.79 22.28
C THR A 68 -4.74 -4.74 21.50
N ASN A 69 -3.52 -4.42 21.94
CA ASN A 69 -2.64 -3.50 21.23
C ASN A 69 -2.33 -4.02 19.81
N ARG A 70 -1.95 -5.30 19.68
CA ARG A 70 -1.64 -5.90 18.38
C ARG A 70 -2.86 -5.95 17.45
N PHE A 71 -4.03 -6.26 17.99
CA PHE A 71 -5.29 -6.26 17.25
C PHE A 71 -5.65 -4.87 16.74
N GLN A 72 -5.49 -3.83 17.59
CA GLN A 72 -5.75 -2.45 17.21
C GLN A 72 -4.78 -1.95 16.13
N GLU A 73 -3.48 -2.26 16.24
CA GLU A 73 -2.48 -1.93 15.22
C GLU A 73 -2.83 -2.57 13.86
N LEU A 74 -3.11 -3.88 13.84
CA LEU A 74 -3.44 -4.61 12.62
C LEU A 74 -4.76 -4.09 11.99
N THR A 75 -5.77 -3.80 12.82
CA THR A 75 -7.05 -3.22 12.37
C THR A 75 -6.85 -1.85 11.74
N LEU A 76 -6.02 -0.99 12.35
CA LEU A 76 -5.72 0.35 11.85
C LEU A 76 -5.01 0.30 10.49
N ILE A 77 -4.04 -0.61 10.33
CA ILE A 77 -3.32 -0.79 9.07
C ILE A 77 -4.26 -1.27 7.97
N CYS A 78 -5.09 -2.28 8.25
CA CYS A 78 -6.07 -2.80 7.29
C CYS A 78 -7.09 -1.74 6.88
N THR A 79 -7.61 -0.96 7.84
CA THR A 79 -8.59 0.10 7.58
C THR A 79 -8.01 1.22 6.72
N LYS A 80 -6.78 1.67 7.01
CA LYS A 80 -6.10 2.70 6.21
C LYS A 80 -5.87 2.25 4.77
N PHE A 81 -5.55 0.96 4.57
CA PHE A 81 -5.38 0.40 3.24
C PHE A 81 -6.71 0.35 2.47
N VAL A 82 -7.77 -0.18 3.08
CA VAL A 82 -9.11 -0.22 2.48
C VAL A 82 -9.63 1.18 2.14
N ALA A 83 -9.44 2.16 3.04
CA ALA A 83 -9.81 3.54 2.78
C ALA A 83 -9.02 4.17 1.62
N ASN A 84 -7.75 3.78 1.45
CA ASN A 84 -6.93 4.23 0.33
C ASN A 84 -7.37 3.59 -1.00
N GLU A 85 -7.80 2.33 -0.99
CA GLU A 85 -8.39 1.67 -2.16
C GLU A 85 -9.76 2.27 -2.52
N ASN A 86 -10.63 2.51 -1.53
CA ASN A 86 -11.94 3.13 -1.76
C ASN A 86 -11.82 4.55 -2.29
N LYS A 87 -10.89 5.38 -1.77
CA LYS A 87 -10.62 6.72 -2.33
C LYS A 87 -10.13 6.67 -3.78
N LYS A 88 -9.43 5.61 -4.18
CA LYS A 88 -9.05 5.40 -5.59
C LYS A 88 -10.30 5.07 -6.41
N ILE A 89 -11.14 4.15 -5.94
CA ILE A 89 -12.37 3.71 -6.63
C ILE A 89 -13.38 4.87 -6.79
N ASP A 90 -13.63 5.64 -5.73
CA ASP A 90 -14.56 6.79 -5.79
C ASP A 90 -14.11 7.85 -6.78
N LYS A 91 -12.80 8.03 -6.97
CA LYS A 91 -12.27 8.96 -7.98
C LYS A 91 -12.52 8.48 -9.42
N TYR A 92 -12.66 7.18 -9.65
CA TYR A 92 -12.93 6.62 -10.99
C TYR A 92 -14.42 6.42 -11.30
N CYS A 93 -15.29 6.35 -10.28
CA CYS A 93 -16.75 6.23 -10.48
C CYS A 93 -17.44 7.58 -10.76
N TRP A 94 -16.74 8.71 -10.58
CA TRP A 94 -17.29 10.07 -10.74
C TRP A 94 -16.50 10.94 -11.75
N GLU A 95 -15.71 10.33 -12.64
CA GLU A 95 -15.18 10.92 -13.89
C GLU A 95 -15.71 10.10 -15.08
#